data_AF-A0A6P0W231-F1
#
_entry.id   AF-A0A6P0W231-F1
#
_cell.length_a   1.000
_cell.length_b   1.000
_cell.length_c   1.000
_cell.angle_alpha   90.00
_cell.angle_beta   90.00
_cell.angle_gamma   90.00
#
_symmetry.space_group_name_H-M   'P 1'
#
loop_
_entity.id
_entity.type
_entity.pdbx_description
1 polymer ?
#
loop_
_entity_poly.entity_id
_entity_poly.type
_entity_poly.pdbx_seq_one_letter_code
_entity_poly.pdbx_strand_id
1 'polypeptide(L)'
;MGRLLRILGIAIASAYFASMLALNSATATIPTPPSPSLATDFTGQTAIISAQAMESSRVQPAIPVKAEIDAKTEVLFEQLFEGFGAFNILIIFLLTVGPLKLIVPFVKLTANADPALRRQLALRGFGISTLVIFAVALLCQNVLKAWQIDLSAMLIATGIILFLVALRTVLSQYNHHQNNEHSPVNPSLKLTINPLVFPSILTPYGIAVVVTISAMFGRMAIAPGSMFLLLFVVMVLNLGVMLVAHPLLNLIKPVTLRVLGFVFGVMQVALGLDMILTGVKLEAIALKFLLGL
;
A
#
# COMPACT_ATOMS: atom_id res chain seq x y z
N MET A 1 7.82 -9.35 31.32
CA MET A 1 8.79 -9.88 30.33
C MET A 1 8.21 -10.96 29.40
N GLY A 2 7.52 -12.00 29.89
CA GLY A 2 7.15 -13.18 29.08
C GLY A 2 6.18 -12.98 27.91
N ARG A 3 5.29 -11.98 27.95
CA ARG A 3 4.38 -11.65 26.82
C ARG A 3 5.10 -11.00 25.64
N LEU A 4 6.13 -10.19 25.91
CA LEU A 4 6.93 -9.53 24.86
C LEU A 4 7.79 -10.54 24.11
N LEU A 5 8.38 -11.50 24.83
CA LEU A 5 9.18 -12.60 24.25
C LEU A 5 8.33 -13.55 23.40
N ARG A 6 7.05 -13.78 23.74
CA ARG A 6 6.14 -14.57 22.90
C ARG A 6 5.74 -13.84 21.62
N ILE A 7 5.45 -12.54 21.69
CA ILE A 7 5.14 -11.74 20.50
C ILE A 7 6.36 -11.64 19.57
N LEU A 8 7.56 -11.45 20.14
CA LEU A 8 8.81 -11.44 19.38
C LEU A 8 9.10 -12.81 18.76
N GLY A 9 8.85 -13.90 19.49
CA GLY A 9 9.00 -15.27 18.98
C GLY A 9 8.03 -15.61 17.85
N ILE A 10 6.79 -15.12 17.92
CA ILE A 10 5.76 -15.33 16.86
C ILE A 10 6.10 -14.50 15.62
N ALA A 11 6.55 -13.25 15.77
CA ALA A 11 6.99 -12.41 14.66
C ALA A 11 8.22 -13.01 13.95
N ILE A 12 9.19 -13.55 14.71
CA ILE A 12 10.36 -14.22 14.15
C ILE A 12 9.94 -15.52 13.43
N ALA A 13 9.05 -16.33 14.01
CA ALA A 13 8.57 -17.57 13.37
C ALA A 13 7.79 -17.30 12.07
N SER A 14 7.00 -16.23 12.03
CA SER A 14 6.27 -15.78 10.84
C SER A 14 7.21 -15.36 9.70
N ALA A 15 8.24 -14.56 10.01
CA ALA A 15 9.26 -14.13 9.05
C ALA A 15 10.09 -15.32 8.50
N TYR A 16 10.40 -16.32 9.34
CA TYR A 16 11.07 -17.54 8.91
C TYR A 16 10.22 -18.39 7.96
N PHE A 17 8.91 -18.47 8.19
CA PHE A 17 7.99 -19.22 7.34
C PHE A 17 7.86 -18.59 5.94
N ALA A 18 7.74 -17.27 5.86
CA ALA A 18 7.70 -16.54 4.59
C ALA A 18 9.00 -16.68 3.78
N SER A 19 10.16 -16.70 4.47
CA SER A 19 11.47 -16.90 3.84
C SER A 19 11.67 -18.35 3.35
N MET A 20 11.19 -19.34 4.12
CA MET A 20 11.25 -20.76 3.72
C MET A 20 10.36 -21.08 2.51
N LEU A 21 9.23 -20.38 2.38
CA LEU A 21 8.34 -20.48 1.21
C LEU A 21 9.00 -19.92 -0.05
N ALA A 22 9.84 -18.88 0.09
CA ALA A 22 10.54 -18.23 -1.03
C ALA A 22 11.81 -18.99 -1.49
N LEU A 23 12.49 -19.73 -0.61
CA LEU A 23 13.67 -20.52 -0.98
C LEU A 23 13.34 -21.83 -1.70
N ASN A 24 12.16 -22.43 -1.44
CA ASN A 24 11.81 -23.75 -1.98
C ASN A 24 11.23 -23.69 -3.42
N SER A 25 10.95 -22.49 -3.94
CA SER A 25 10.56 -22.27 -5.35
C SER A 25 11.77 -22.18 -6.31
N ALA A 26 13.00 -22.07 -5.78
CA ALA A 26 14.22 -21.91 -6.58
C ALA A 26 14.95 -23.24 -6.89
N THR A 27 14.52 -24.38 -6.35
CA THR A 27 15.23 -25.68 -6.45
C THR A 27 14.45 -26.79 -7.16
N ALA A 28 13.60 -26.44 -8.13
CA ALA A 28 12.99 -27.43 -9.03
C ALA A 28 13.95 -27.77 -10.19
N THR A 29 15.02 -28.52 -9.92
CA THR A 29 15.81 -29.18 -10.96
C THR A 29 15.06 -30.40 -11.48
N ILE A 30 14.62 -30.35 -12.75
CA ILE A 30 14.01 -31.48 -13.45
C ILE A 30 15.10 -32.57 -13.64
N PRO A 31 14.95 -33.80 -13.11
CA PRO A 31 15.91 -34.86 -13.37
C PRO A 31 15.76 -35.37 -14.81
N THR A 32 16.86 -35.36 -15.56
CA THR A 32 16.94 -35.99 -16.89
C THR A 32 16.89 -37.52 -16.75
N PRO A 33 16.08 -38.24 -17.55
CA PRO A 33 16.01 -39.70 -17.47
C PRO A 33 17.31 -40.36 -17.97
N PRO A 34 17.74 -41.50 -17.40
CA PRO A 34 18.94 -42.20 -17.85
C PRO A 34 18.72 -42.92 -19.19
N SER A 35 19.76 -42.92 -20.02
CA SER A 35 19.81 -43.62 -21.32
C SER A 35 19.70 -45.15 -21.14
N PRO A 36 19.03 -45.89 -22.05
CA PRO A 36 18.89 -47.33 -21.93
C PRO A 36 20.19 -48.05 -22.34
N SER A 37 20.84 -48.73 -21.40
CA SER A 37 21.91 -49.68 -21.70
C SER A 37 21.31 -51.05 -22.03
N LEU A 38 21.51 -51.50 -23.27
CA LEU A 38 21.28 -52.88 -23.69
C LEU A 38 22.26 -53.82 -23.00
N ALA A 39 21.77 -54.68 -22.10
CA ALA A 39 22.49 -55.84 -21.64
C ALA A 39 21.60 -57.08 -21.81
N THR A 40 22.03 -57.93 -22.73
CA THR A 40 21.54 -59.28 -23.00
C THR A 40 21.79 -60.19 -21.80
N ASP A 41 20.76 -60.90 -21.31
CA ASP A 41 21.00 -62.22 -20.73
C ASP A 41 19.79 -63.15 -20.80
N PHE A 42 20.09 -64.40 -21.15
CA PHE A 42 19.20 -65.52 -21.42
C PHE A 42 18.59 -66.08 -20.11
N THR A 43 17.28 -65.95 -19.91
CA THR A 43 16.37 -66.96 -19.28
C THR A 43 14.98 -66.34 -19.06
N GLY A 44 14.01 -66.72 -19.89
CA GLY A 44 12.70 -66.09 -20.01
C GLY A 44 11.65 -66.43 -18.95
N GLN A 45 11.97 -66.42 -17.65
CA GLN A 45 10.92 -66.69 -16.65
C GLN A 45 11.02 -66.02 -15.27
N THR A 46 11.95 -65.09 -15.04
CA THR A 46 12.09 -64.40 -13.74
C THR A 46 11.74 -62.91 -13.75
N ALA A 47 11.24 -62.38 -14.88
CA ALA A 47 10.97 -60.94 -15.02
C ALA A 47 9.53 -60.51 -14.67
N ILE A 48 8.57 -61.43 -14.51
CA ILE A 48 7.16 -61.06 -14.31
C ILE A 48 6.83 -60.78 -12.84
N ILE A 49 7.54 -61.40 -11.89
CA ILE A 49 7.27 -61.20 -10.45
C ILE A 49 7.87 -59.88 -9.93
N SER A 50 8.97 -59.39 -10.52
CA SER A 50 9.59 -58.11 -10.15
C SER A 50 8.89 -56.88 -10.76
N ALA A 51 8.16 -57.03 -11.87
CA ALA A 51 7.41 -55.93 -12.48
C ALA A 51 6.13 -55.59 -11.69
N GLN A 52 5.37 -56.60 -11.22
CA GLN A 52 4.17 -56.35 -10.41
C GLN A 52 4.47 -55.87 -8.98
N ALA A 53 5.63 -56.20 -8.43
CA ALA A 53 6.07 -55.66 -7.14
C ALA A 53 6.53 -54.19 -7.22
N MET A 54 6.98 -53.72 -8.39
CA MET A 54 7.36 -52.31 -8.61
C MET A 54 6.17 -51.39 -8.97
N GLU A 55 5.09 -51.92 -9.56
CA GLU A 55 3.89 -51.12 -9.86
C GLU A 55 3.15 -50.69 -8.58
N SER A 56 3.19 -51.51 -7.51
CA SER A 56 2.58 -51.18 -6.20
C SER A 56 3.33 -50.11 -5.41
N SER A 57 4.52 -49.69 -5.88
CA SER A 57 5.33 -48.64 -5.25
C SER A 57 5.52 -47.43 -6.17
N ARG A 58 4.64 -47.25 -7.18
CA ARG A 58 4.51 -45.96 -7.88
C ARG A 58 3.84 -44.99 -6.91
N VAL A 59 4.68 -44.33 -6.11
CA VAL A 59 4.35 -43.17 -5.28
C VAL A 59 3.39 -42.28 -6.07
N GLN A 60 2.13 -42.25 -5.63
CA GLN A 60 1.14 -41.30 -6.10
C GLN A 60 1.78 -39.91 -6.07
N PRO A 61 1.75 -39.11 -7.15
CA PRO A 61 2.34 -37.79 -7.13
C PRO A 61 1.62 -36.99 -6.04
N ALA A 62 2.31 -36.76 -4.92
CA ALA A 62 1.78 -36.09 -3.75
C ALA A 62 1.61 -34.60 -4.06
N ILE A 63 0.53 -34.22 -4.74
CA ILE A 63 0.03 -32.85 -4.77
C ILE A 63 -1.49 -32.98 -4.65
N PRO A 64 -2.11 -32.56 -3.52
CA PRO A 64 -2.47 -31.15 -3.44
C PRO A 64 -2.61 -30.51 -2.05
N VAL A 65 -2.15 -31.06 -0.92
CA VAL A 65 -2.35 -30.35 0.38
C VAL A 65 -1.71 -28.96 0.35
N LYS A 66 -0.50 -28.84 -0.20
CA LYS A 66 0.17 -27.55 -0.34
C LYS A 66 -0.48 -26.64 -1.39
N ALA A 67 -0.87 -27.19 -2.54
CA ALA A 67 -1.54 -26.43 -3.60
C ALA A 67 -2.94 -25.95 -3.18
N GLU A 68 -3.66 -26.75 -2.39
CA GLU A 68 -4.98 -26.44 -1.84
C GLU A 68 -4.88 -25.43 -0.69
N ILE A 69 -3.85 -25.53 0.15
CA ILE A 69 -3.54 -24.52 1.18
C ILE A 69 -3.13 -23.19 0.53
N ASP A 70 -2.26 -23.21 -0.48
CA ASP A 70 -1.79 -22.02 -1.19
C ASP A 70 -2.98 -21.35 -1.90
N ALA A 71 -3.84 -22.12 -2.58
CA ALA A 71 -5.06 -21.62 -3.22
C ALA A 71 -6.08 -21.05 -2.21
N LYS A 72 -6.32 -21.74 -1.09
CA LYS A 72 -7.25 -21.28 -0.05
C LYS A 72 -6.74 -20.01 0.64
N THR A 73 -5.44 -19.88 0.77
CA THR A 73 -4.76 -18.69 1.30
C THR A 73 -4.90 -17.54 0.32
N GLU A 74 -4.59 -17.76 -0.96
CA GLU A 74 -4.73 -16.77 -2.03
C GLU A 74 -6.17 -16.24 -2.15
N VAL A 75 -7.17 -17.11 -2.12
CA VAL A 75 -8.60 -16.73 -2.12
C VAL A 75 -8.99 -15.92 -0.89
N LEU A 76 -8.46 -16.25 0.29
CA LEU A 76 -8.72 -15.49 1.52
C LEU A 76 -8.10 -14.09 1.47
N PHE A 77 -6.89 -13.97 0.92
CA PHE A 77 -6.25 -12.67 0.67
C PHE A 77 -7.01 -11.88 -0.39
N GLU A 78 -7.48 -12.52 -1.47
CA GLU A 78 -8.35 -11.87 -2.45
C GLU A 78 -9.64 -11.36 -1.79
N GLN A 79 -10.34 -12.16 -0.98
CA GLN A 79 -11.55 -11.71 -0.27
C GLN A 79 -11.28 -10.55 0.69
N LEU A 80 -10.14 -10.54 1.37
CA LEU A 80 -9.72 -9.42 2.22
C LEU A 80 -9.44 -8.14 1.41
N PHE A 81 -8.99 -8.28 0.17
CA PHE A 81 -8.60 -7.17 -0.70
C PHE A 81 -9.56 -6.91 -1.87
N GLU A 82 -10.67 -7.64 -1.99
CA GLU A 82 -11.73 -7.43 -3.00
C GLU A 82 -12.29 -6.01 -2.91
N GLY A 83 -12.30 -5.44 -1.69
CA GLY A 83 -12.64 -4.04 -1.42
C GLY A 83 -11.63 -3.01 -1.94
N PHE A 84 -10.45 -3.39 -2.43
CA PHE A 84 -9.41 -2.49 -2.94
C PHE A 84 -9.35 -2.47 -4.48
N GLY A 85 -10.50 -2.33 -5.13
CA GLY A 85 -10.55 -2.05 -6.57
C GLY A 85 -9.93 -0.69 -6.94
N ALA A 86 -9.65 -0.50 -8.23
CA ALA A 86 -9.05 0.73 -8.76
C ALA A 86 -9.81 2.01 -8.35
N PHE A 87 -11.14 1.95 -8.32
CA PHE A 87 -11.97 3.06 -7.85
C PHE A 87 -11.70 3.40 -6.38
N ASN A 88 -11.62 2.41 -5.50
CA ASN A 88 -11.38 2.64 -4.07
C ASN A 88 -9.99 3.22 -3.83
N ILE A 89 -8.98 2.73 -4.55
CA ILE A 89 -7.62 3.30 -4.51
C ILE A 89 -7.63 4.75 -4.97
N LEU A 90 -8.35 5.07 -6.05
CA LEU A 90 -8.49 6.43 -6.54
C LEU A 90 -9.10 7.34 -5.47
N ILE A 91 -10.20 6.91 -4.83
CA ILE A 91 -10.85 7.65 -3.75
C ILE A 91 -9.91 7.84 -2.56
N ILE A 92 -9.16 6.80 -2.17
CA ILE A 92 -8.18 6.87 -1.09
C ILE A 92 -7.08 7.90 -1.42
N PHE A 93 -6.51 7.87 -2.63
CA PHE A 93 -5.53 8.87 -3.06
C PHE A 93 -6.13 10.27 -3.13
N LEU A 94 -7.35 10.43 -3.63
CA LEU A 94 -8.03 11.72 -3.71
C LEU A 94 -8.31 12.29 -2.31
N LEU A 95 -8.66 11.42 -1.36
CA LEU A 95 -8.88 11.79 0.03
C LEU A 95 -7.57 12.17 0.72
N THR A 96 -6.45 11.52 0.42
CA THR A 96 -5.23 11.61 1.22
C THR A 96 -4.16 12.55 0.64
N VAL A 97 -3.95 12.46 -0.67
CA VAL A 97 -2.95 13.24 -1.44
C VAL A 97 -3.60 14.14 -2.50
N GLY A 98 -4.93 14.19 -2.52
CA GLY A 98 -5.69 14.85 -3.58
C GLY A 98 -5.89 16.36 -3.43
N PRO A 99 -6.58 16.95 -4.40
CA PRO A 99 -6.45 18.37 -4.70
C PRO A 99 -7.20 19.28 -3.74
N LEU A 100 -8.28 18.78 -3.13
CA LEU A 100 -9.18 19.59 -2.29
C LEU A 100 -8.46 20.16 -1.06
N LYS A 101 -7.49 19.43 -0.53
CA LYS A 101 -6.69 19.85 0.62
C LYS A 101 -5.65 20.92 0.26
N LEU A 102 -5.32 21.05 -1.02
CA LEU A 102 -4.29 21.98 -1.52
C LEU A 102 -4.83 23.37 -1.80
N ILE A 103 -6.15 23.53 -1.99
CA ILE A 103 -6.76 24.81 -2.38
C ILE A 103 -6.39 25.91 -1.37
N VAL A 104 -6.71 25.71 -0.09
CA VAL A 104 -6.50 26.73 0.94
C VAL A 104 -5.01 27.02 1.18
N PRO A 105 -4.12 26.02 1.38
CA PRO A 105 -2.69 26.27 1.51
C PRO A 105 -2.07 26.96 0.29
N PHE A 106 -2.43 26.55 -0.92
CA PHE A 106 -1.88 27.12 -2.15
C PHE A 106 -2.31 28.58 -2.35
N VAL A 107 -3.59 28.90 -2.14
CA VAL A 107 -4.07 30.29 -2.25
C VAL A 107 -3.41 31.17 -1.20
N LYS A 108 -3.26 30.70 0.05
CA LYS A 108 -2.55 31.44 1.10
C LYS A 108 -1.09 31.71 0.72
N LEU A 109 -0.39 30.69 0.21
CA LEU A 109 1.01 30.81 -0.20
C LEU A 109 1.20 31.77 -1.39
N THR A 110 0.19 31.90 -2.24
CA THR A 110 0.25 32.63 -3.51
C THR A 110 -0.58 33.92 -3.53
N ALA A 111 -1.09 34.36 -2.36
CA ALA A 111 -1.98 35.51 -2.26
C ALA A 111 -1.40 36.77 -2.93
N ASN A 112 -0.13 37.07 -2.66
CA ASN A 112 0.59 38.23 -3.18
C ASN A 112 1.46 37.92 -4.42
N ALA A 113 1.27 36.76 -5.06
CA ALA A 113 2.09 36.34 -6.19
C ALA A 113 1.48 36.79 -7.51
N ASP A 114 2.29 37.21 -8.47
CA ASP A 114 1.82 37.46 -9.83
C ASP A 114 1.41 36.16 -10.55
N PRO A 115 0.50 36.21 -11.55
CA PRO A 115 0.01 35.01 -12.23
C PRO A 115 1.12 34.12 -12.81
N ALA A 116 2.22 34.70 -13.29
CA ALA A 116 3.38 33.96 -13.78
C ALA A 116 4.08 33.17 -12.67
N LEU A 117 4.33 33.80 -11.51
CA LEU A 117 4.94 33.17 -10.35
C LEU A 117 4.04 32.06 -9.79
N ARG A 118 2.72 32.27 -9.77
CA ARG A 118 1.73 31.25 -9.36
C ARG A 118 1.83 29.98 -10.21
N ARG A 119 1.84 30.13 -11.53
CA ARG A 119 1.98 29.01 -12.47
C ARG A 119 3.32 28.30 -12.30
N GLN A 120 4.40 29.06 -12.10
CA GLN A 120 5.72 28.49 -11.88
C GLN A 120 5.79 27.67 -10.58
N LEU A 121 5.20 28.16 -9.49
CA LEU A 121 5.08 27.41 -8.24
C LEU A 121 4.26 26.13 -8.43
N ALA A 122 3.11 26.21 -9.12
CA ALA A 122 2.26 25.05 -9.39
C ALA A 122 2.99 23.97 -10.21
N LEU A 123 3.65 24.36 -11.30
CA LEU A 123 4.39 23.42 -12.17
C LEU A 123 5.61 22.81 -11.49
N ARG A 124 6.40 23.61 -10.76
CA ARG A 124 7.54 23.09 -10.00
C ARG A 124 7.10 22.20 -8.83
N GLY A 125 6.06 22.62 -8.11
CA GLY A 125 5.46 21.84 -7.02
C GLY A 125 4.94 20.49 -7.53
N PHE A 126 4.21 20.49 -8.66
CA PHE A 126 3.77 19.27 -9.34
C PHE A 126 4.95 18.37 -9.73
N GLY A 127 5.96 18.91 -10.42
CA GLY A 127 7.10 18.13 -10.89
C GLY A 127 7.88 17.47 -9.75
N ILE A 128 8.22 18.24 -8.71
CA ILE A 128 8.94 17.73 -7.54
C ILE A 128 8.08 16.72 -6.77
N SER A 129 6.81 17.05 -6.51
CA SER A 129 5.94 16.15 -5.73
C SER A 129 5.69 14.83 -6.45
N THR A 130 5.47 14.88 -7.77
CA THR A 130 5.28 13.68 -8.60
C THR A 130 6.53 12.82 -8.59
N LEU A 131 7.71 13.42 -8.79
CA LEU A 131 8.97 12.68 -8.74
C LEU A 131 9.18 11.99 -7.38
N VAL A 132 8.97 12.73 -6.30
CA VAL A 132 9.19 12.22 -4.93
C VAL A 132 8.19 11.12 -4.60
N ILE A 133 6.89 11.30 -4.87
CA ILE A 133 5.88 10.30 -4.50
C ILE A 133 5.99 9.02 -5.34
N PHE A 134 6.42 9.14 -6.61
CA PHE A 134 6.74 7.98 -7.44
C PHE A 134 7.99 7.26 -6.97
N ALA A 135 9.04 8.01 -6.61
CA ALA A 135 10.24 7.42 -6.02
C ALA A 135 9.91 6.67 -4.73
N VAL A 136 9.08 7.24 -3.86
CA VAL A 136 8.59 6.55 -2.65
C VAL A 136 7.82 5.30 -3.02
N ALA A 137 6.84 5.38 -3.92
CA ALA A 137 6.02 4.24 -4.33
C ALA A 137 6.87 3.08 -4.89
N LEU A 138 7.93 3.39 -5.65
CA LEU A 138 8.84 2.38 -6.23
C LEU A 138 9.82 1.81 -5.21
N LEU A 139 10.45 2.65 -4.41
CA LEU A 139 11.55 2.24 -3.53
C LEU A 139 11.07 1.60 -2.23
N CYS A 140 9.85 1.93 -1.80
CA CYS A 140 9.27 1.51 -0.53
C CYS A 140 9.31 -0.01 -0.35
N GLN A 141 8.90 -0.80 -1.35
CA GLN A 141 8.86 -2.27 -1.22
C GLN A 141 10.22 -2.87 -0.85
N ASN A 142 11.31 -2.34 -1.42
CA ASN A 142 12.66 -2.83 -1.14
C ASN A 142 13.07 -2.51 0.30
N VAL A 143 12.71 -1.31 0.78
CA VAL A 143 12.98 -0.89 2.17
C VAL A 143 12.19 -1.75 3.16
N LEU A 144 10.90 -2.00 2.91
CA LEU A 144 10.08 -2.83 3.80
C LEU A 144 10.61 -4.27 3.89
N LYS A 145 11.02 -4.84 2.74
CA LYS A 145 11.63 -6.18 2.70
C LYS A 145 12.94 -6.23 3.48
N ALA A 146 13.79 -5.21 3.34
CA ALA A 146 15.05 -5.12 4.07
C ALA A 146 14.83 -5.03 5.60
N TRP A 147 13.77 -4.34 6.02
CA TRP A 147 13.43 -4.18 7.44
C TRP A 147 12.53 -5.28 8.00
N GLN A 148 12.13 -6.26 7.17
CA GLN A 148 11.21 -7.34 7.55
C GLN A 148 9.92 -6.81 8.19
N ILE A 149 9.39 -5.72 7.63
CA ILE A 149 8.15 -5.13 8.11
C ILE A 149 6.96 -5.81 7.44
N ASP A 150 6.08 -6.39 8.26
CA ASP A 150 4.85 -7.02 7.80
C ASP A 150 3.81 -6.02 7.29
N LEU A 151 3.01 -6.48 6.32
CA LEU A 151 1.91 -5.68 5.76
C LEU A 151 0.89 -5.27 6.82
N SER A 152 0.59 -6.16 7.78
CA SER A 152 -0.35 -5.89 8.87
C SER A 152 0.12 -4.69 9.72
N ALA A 153 1.43 -4.64 10.03
CA ALA A 153 2.01 -3.56 10.78
C ALA A 153 1.93 -2.22 10.01
N MET A 154 2.15 -2.24 8.69
CA MET A 154 1.98 -1.06 7.83
C MET A 154 0.54 -0.56 7.80
N LEU A 155 -0.43 -1.47 7.64
CA LEU A 155 -1.85 -1.14 7.67
C LEU A 155 -2.26 -0.48 8.99
N ILE A 156 -1.84 -1.07 10.11
CA ILE A 156 -2.12 -0.51 11.45
C ILE A 156 -1.44 0.84 11.62
N ALA A 157 -0.15 0.98 11.28
CA ALA A 157 0.59 2.23 11.43
C ALA A 157 -0.03 3.36 10.58
N THR A 158 -0.30 3.10 9.30
CA THR A 158 -0.93 4.08 8.40
C THR A 158 -2.35 4.42 8.85
N GLY A 159 -3.10 3.42 9.31
CA GLY A 159 -4.44 3.63 9.87
C GLY A 159 -4.43 4.52 11.11
N ILE A 160 -3.47 4.31 12.03
CA ILE A 160 -3.27 5.18 13.21
C ILE A 160 -2.94 6.61 12.79
N ILE A 161 -2.00 6.79 11.86
CA ILE A 161 -1.61 8.11 11.36
C ILE A 161 -2.82 8.83 10.75
N LEU A 162 -3.57 8.15 9.87
CA LEU A 162 -4.76 8.72 9.24
C LEU A 162 -5.83 9.08 10.27
N PHE A 163 -6.11 8.17 11.21
CA PHE A 163 -7.09 8.34 12.27
C PHE A 163 -6.76 9.55 13.14
N LEU A 164 -5.52 9.64 13.63
CA LEU A 164 -5.10 10.74 14.51
C LEU A 164 -5.14 12.10 13.80
N VAL A 165 -4.66 12.17 12.56
CA VAL A 165 -4.70 13.41 11.76
C VAL A 165 -6.15 13.83 11.50
N ALA A 166 -6.98 12.88 11.08
CA ALA A 166 -8.38 13.13 10.76
C ALA A 166 -9.19 13.53 12.00
N LEU A 167 -8.96 12.84 13.12
CA LEU A 167 -9.60 13.14 14.40
C LEU A 167 -9.25 14.56 14.85
N ARG A 168 -7.98 14.96 14.73
CA ARG A 168 -7.57 16.35 15.00
C ARG A 168 -8.31 17.32 14.09
N THR A 169 -8.45 17.03 12.80
CA THR A 169 -9.19 17.88 11.85
C THR A 169 -10.67 18.00 12.21
N VAL A 170 -11.34 16.90 12.52
CA VAL A 170 -12.76 16.88 12.94
C VAL A 170 -12.96 17.66 14.24
N LEU A 171 -12.11 17.41 15.25
CA LEU A 171 -12.21 18.06 16.56
C LEU A 171 -11.84 19.55 16.51
N SER A 172 -10.98 19.97 15.59
CA SER A 172 -10.59 21.38 15.44
C SER A 172 -11.77 22.31 15.13
N GLN A 173 -12.90 21.77 14.64
CA GLN A 173 -14.10 22.55 14.35
C GLN A 173 -14.83 23.02 15.62
N TYR A 174 -14.63 22.34 16.76
CA TYR A 174 -15.20 22.72 18.06
C TYR A 174 -14.32 23.72 18.81
N ASN A 175 -13.02 23.73 18.51
CA ASN A 175 -12.06 24.64 19.11
C ASN A 175 -12.13 26.01 18.41
N HIS A 176 -12.71 27.01 19.07
CA HIS A 176 -12.85 28.38 18.54
C HIS A 176 -11.52 29.16 18.39
N HIS A 177 -10.38 28.53 18.60
CA HIS A 177 -9.09 29.21 18.61
C HIS A 177 -8.04 28.37 17.88
N GLN A 178 -7.81 28.72 16.62
CA GLN A 178 -6.47 28.84 16.03
C GLN A 178 -6.64 29.54 14.68
N ASN A 179 -6.97 30.83 14.74
CA ASN A 179 -6.43 31.77 13.75
C ASN A 179 -4.91 31.71 13.91
N ASN A 180 -4.30 30.73 13.26
CA ASN A 180 -2.91 30.80 12.87
C ASN A 180 -2.84 31.94 11.84
N GLU A 181 -2.83 33.18 12.35
CA GLU A 181 -2.37 34.36 11.63
C GLU A 181 -0.89 34.11 11.34
N HIS A 182 -0.65 33.36 10.27
CA HIS A 182 0.66 33.32 9.68
C HIS A 182 0.83 34.68 9.01
N SER A 183 1.84 35.43 9.46
CA SER A 183 2.26 36.66 8.81
C SER A 183 2.32 36.45 7.29
N PRO A 184 1.89 37.43 6.49
CA PRO A 184 1.87 37.31 5.04
C PRO A 184 3.24 36.86 4.55
N VAL A 185 3.32 35.63 4.04
CA VAL A 185 4.56 35.08 3.50
C VAL A 185 4.75 35.68 2.11
N ASN A 186 5.89 36.34 1.90
CA ASN A 186 6.21 36.85 0.57
C ASN A 186 6.42 35.67 -0.39
N PRO A 187 5.62 35.57 -1.46
CA PRO A 187 5.70 34.44 -2.37
C PRO A 187 7.04 34.44 -3.09
N SER A 188 7.69 33.28 -3.09
CA SER A 188 8.99 33.06 -3.71
C SER A 188 9.11 31.61 -4.15
N LEU A 189 9.95 31.35 -5.15
CA LEU A 189 10.29 29.99 -5.58
C LEU A 189 10.96 29.17 -4.45
N LYS A 190 11.52 29.83 -3.43
CA LYS A 190 12.04 29.14 -2.23
C LYS A 190 10.96 28.39 -1.46
N LEU A 191 9.70 28.80 -1.57
CA LEU A 191 8.57 28.15 -0.91
C LEU A 191 8.10 26.86 -1.60
N THR A 192 8.70 26.54 -2.76
CA THR A 192 8.32 25.34 -3.54
C THR A 192 8.53 24.07 -2.72
N ILE A 193 9.63 23.95 -1.97
CA ILE A 193 9.88 22.75 -1.17
C ILE A 193 9.07 22.79 0.13
N ASN A 194 9.21 23.88 0.89
CA ASN A 194 8.49 24.09 2.15
C ASN A 194 7.79 25.46 2.11
N PRO A 195 6.46 25.55 2.33
CA PRO A 195 5.54 24.47 2.68
C PRO A 195 4.83 23.80 1.50
N LEU A 196 5.12 24.18 0.23
CA LEU A 196 4.32 23.74 -0.91
C LEU A 196 4.40 22.23 -1.19
N VAL A 197 5.58 21.71 -1.55
CA VAL A 197 5.74 20.27 -1.78
C VAL A 197 5.52 19.51 -0.48
N PHE A 198 6.22 19.90 0.59
CA PHE A 198 6.04 19.32 1.92
C PHE A 198 5.78 20.44 2.94
N PRO A 199 4.73 20.35 3.77
CA PRO A 199 3.80 19.24 3.92
C PRO A 199 2.50 19.37 3.10
N SER A 200 2.36 20.37 2.20
CA SER A 200 1.06 20.63 1.58
C SER A 200 0.67 19.57 0.54
N ILE A 201 1.43 19.40 -0.55
CA ILE A 201 1.15 18.40 -1.59
C ILE A 201 1.41 16.99 -1.05
N LEU A 202 2.61 16.77 -0.54
CA LEU A 202 3.05 15.52 0.06
C LEU A 202 2.86 15.62 1.57
N THR A 203 1.66 15.25 2.01
CA THR A 203 1.37 15.17 3.44
C THR A 203 2.01 13.91 4.04
N PRO A 204 2.47 13.93 5.31
CA PRO A 204 3.04 12.75 5.95
C PRO A 204 2.11 11.53 5.90
N TYR A 205 0.81 11.75 6.10
CA TYR A 205 -0.18 10.68 6.03
C TYR A 205 -0.49 10.23 4.60
N GLY A 206 -0.43 11.13 3.61
CA GLY A 206 -0.55 10.76 2.19
C GLY A 206 0.61 9.89 1.72
N ILE A 207 1.83 10.19 2.17
CA ILE A 207 3.01 9.35 1.93
C ILE A 207 2.83 7.96 2.55
N ALA A 208 2.37 7.88 3.81
CA ALA A 208 2.11 6.61 4.49
C ALA A 208 1.08 5.74 3.74
N VAL A 209 0.04 6.36 3.18
CA VAL A 209 -0.97 5.69 2.35
C VAL A 209 -0.38 5.18 1.05
N VAL A 210 0.39 5.99 0.33
CA VAL A 210 1.07 5.54 -0.91
C VAL A 210 2.00 4.36 -0.61
N VAL A 211 2.77 4.44 0.47
CA VAL A 211 3.62 3.33 0.96
C VAL A 211 2.81 2.06 1.20
N THR A 212 1.68 2.17 1.89
CA THR A 212 0.85 1.00 2.24
C THR A 212 0.18 0.39 1.02
N ILE A 213 -0.39 1.22 0.15
CA ILE A 213 -0.98 0.76 -1.12
C ILE A 213 0.10 0.13 -2.01
N SER A 214 1.32 0.67 -2.02
CA SER A 214 2.46 0.07 -2.73
C SER A 214 2.87 -1.28 -2.12
N ALA A 215 2.80 -1.44 -0.80
CA ALA A 215 3.13 -2.70 -0.12
C ALA A 215 2.07 -3.79 -0.36
N MET A 216 0.83 -3.39 -0.63
CA MET A 216 -0.26 -4.28 -1.01
C MET A 216 -0.26 -4.60 -2.52
N PHE A 217 0.56 -3.91 -3.32
CA PHE A 217 0.66 -4.12 -4.76
C PHE A 217 1.13 -5.56 -5.07
N GLY A 218 0.44 -6.23 -5.99
CA GLY A 218 0.64 -7.65 -6.31
C GLY A 218 -0.20 -8.62 -5.48
N ARG A 219 -0.91 -8.14 -4.44
CA ARG A 219 -1.90 -8.91 -3.66
C ARG A 219 -3.35 -8.48 -3.93
N MET A 220 -3.53 -7.48 -4.78
CA MET A 220 -4.84 -6.96 -5.18
C MET A 220 -5.18 -7.43 -6.60
N ALA A 221 -6.46 -7.66 -6.86
CA ALA A 221 -6.98 -7.97 -8.19
C ALA A 221 -7.05 -6.73 -9.12
N ILE A 222 -5.93 -6.00 -9.25
CA ILE A 222 -5.80 -4.83 -10.13
C ILE A 222 -4.68 -5.05 -11.14
N ALA A 223 -4.84 -4.48 -12.34
CA ALA A 223 -3.84 -4.59 -13.39
C ALA A 223 -2.46 -4.05 -12.93
N PRO A 224 -1.34 -4.74 -13.26
CA PRO A 224 0.00 -4.25 -12.97
C PRO A 224 0.19 -2.83 -13.53
N GLY A 225 0.70 -1.90 -12.72
CA GLY A 225 0.92 -0.51 -13.11
C GLY A 225 -0.29 0.43 -12.98
N SER A 226 -1.51 -0.10 -12.78
CA SER A 226 -2.72 0.71 -12.60
C SER A 226 -2.60 1.69 -11.41
N MET A 227 -1.98 1.28 -10.32
CA MET A 227 -1.72 2.15 -9.16
C MET A 227 -0.93 3.41 -9.54
N PHE A 228 0.15 3.27 -10.33
CA PHE A 228 0.97 4.41 -10.76
C PHE A 228 0.18 5.35 -11.67
N LEU A 229 -0.66 4.79 -12.55
CA LEU A 229 -1.57 5.58 -13.37
C LEU A 229 -2.57 6.37 -12.52
N LEU A 230 -3.21 5.73 -11.54
CA LEU A 230 -4.15 6.39 -10.62
C LEU A 230 -3.46 7.50 -9.81
N LEU A 231 -2.27 7.22 -9.29
CA LEU A 231 -1.47 8.21 -8.57
C LEU A 231 -1.08 9.39 -9.47
N PHE A 232 -0.68 9.12 -10.72
CA PHE A 232 -0.39 10.16 -11.72
C PHE A 232 -1.61 11.03 -12.00
N VAL A 233 -2.78 10.42 -12.19
CA VAL A 233 -4.05 11.14 -12.40
C VAL A 233 -4.32 12.09 -11.24
N VAL A 234 -4.14 11.65 -9.99
CA VAL A 234 -4.31 12.51 -8.81
C VAL A 234 -3.29 13.65 -8.80
N MET A 235 -2.04 13.42 -9.17
CA MET A 235 -1.03 14.50 -9.28
C MET A 235 -1.39 15.52 -10.36
N VAL A 236 -1.92 15.07 -11.51
CA VAL A 236 -2.41 15.98 -12.57
C VAL A 236 -3.61 16.78 -12.09
N LEU A 237 -4.53 16.17 -11.35
CA LEU A 237 -5.65 16.89 -10.72
C LEU A 237 -5.18 17.94 -9.71
N ASN A 238 -4.13 17.64 -8.92
CA ASN A 238 -3.49 18.60 -8.03
C ASN A 238 -2.95 19.80 -8.80
N LEU A 239 -2.26 19.57 -9.93
CA LEU A 239 -1.80 20.63 -10.80
C LEU A 239 -2.97 21.47 -11.34
N GLY A 240 -4.01 20.82 -11.86
CA GLY A 240 -5.21 21.48 -12.38
C GLY A 240 -5.83 22.40 -11.33
N VAL A 241 -6.03 21.90 -10.11
CA VAL A 241 -6.59 22.70 -9.00
C VAL A 241 -5.66 23.83 -8.58
N MET A 242 -4.34 23.64 -8.52
CA MET A 242 -3.41 24.74 -8.24
C MET A 242 -3.51 25.87 -9.28
N LEU A 243 -3.68 25.53 -10.56
CA LEU A 243 -3.82 26.51 -11.64
C LEU A 243 -5.13 27.32 -11.54
N VAL A 244 -6.19 26.74 -10.99
CA VAL A 244 -7.50 27.39 -10.82
C VAL A 244 -7.86 27.69 -9.36
N ALA A 245 -6.90 27.62 -8.44
CA ALA A 245 -7.19 27.66 -6.99
C ALA A 245 -7.83 28.98 -6.54
N HIS A 246 -7.38 30.11 -7.09
CA HIS A 246 -7.91 31.44 -6.77
C HIS A 246 -9.38 31.63 -7.21
N PRO A 247 -9.75 31.41 -8.49
CA PRO A 247 -11.16 31.50 -8.87
C PRO A 247 -12.03 30.45 -8.16
N LEU A 248 -11.48 29.26 -7.89
CA LEU A 248 -12.20 28.23 -7.13
C LEU A 248 -12.50 28.67 -5.69
N LEU A 249 -11.55 29.31 -5.00
CA LEU A 249 -11.77 29.81 -3.64
C LEU A 249 -12.73 31.01 -3.62
N ASN A 250 -12.70 31.87 -4.63
CA ASN A 250 -13.63 32.99 -4.74
C ASN A 250 -15.08 32.53 -5.03
N LEU A 251 -15.26 31.37 -5.67
CA LEU A 251 -16.56 30.80 -5.95
C LEU A 251 -17.16 30.08 -4.73
N ILE A 252 -16.31 29.47 -3.88
CA ILE A 252 -16.76 28.64 -2.76
C ILE A 252 -16.86 29.47 -1.48
N LYS A 253 -18.06 29.51 -0.88
CA LYS A 253 -18.26 30.19 0.41
C LYS A 253 -17.43 29.54 1.53
N PRO A 254 -16.88 30.31 2.49
CA PRO A 254 -16.11 29.77 3.61
C PRO A 254 -16.83 28.66 4.41
N VAL A 255 -18.15 28.77 4.54
CA VAL A 255 -18.99 27.75 5.20
C VAL A 255 -18.93 26.41 4.46
N THR A 256 -18.98 26.43 3.13
CA THR A 256 -18.91 25.22 2.29
C THR A 256 -17.55 24.54 2.44
N LEU A 257 -16.44 25.30 2.43
CA LEU A 257 -15.11 24.75 2.70
C LEU A 257 -15.01 24.10 4.08
N ARG A 258 -15.64 24.69 5.10
CA ARG A 258 -15.66 24.14 6.46
C ARG A 258 -16.42 22.82 6.52
N VAL A 259 -17.60 22.74 5.89
CA VAL A 259 -18.41 21.52 5.82
C VAL A 259 -17.70 20.43 5.03
N LEU A 260 -17.12 20.76 3.86
CA LEU A 260 -16.31 19.81 3.09
C LEU A 260 -15.14 19.30 3.92
N GLY A 261 -14.40 20.19 4.58
CA GLY A 261 -13.30 19.79 5.46
C GLY A 261 -13.74 18.82 6.57
N PHE A 262 -14.93 19.03 7.14
CA PHE A 262 -15.52 18.13 8.13
C PHE A 262 -15.86 16.76 7.54
N VAL A 263 -16.55 16.72 6.40
CA VAL A 263 -16.90 15.46 5.71
C VAL A 263 -15.65 14.67 5.35
N PHE A 264 -14.63 15.33 4.77
CA PHE A 264 -13.34 14.70 4.47
C PHE A 264 -12.63 14.19 5.74
N GLY A 265 -12.72 14.94 6.84
CA GLY A 265 -12.21 14.51 8.14
C GLY A 265 -12.89 13.22 8.62
N VAL A 266 -14.23 13.17 8.61
CA VAL A 266 -14.98 11.97 9.04
C VAL A 266 -14.69 10.77 8.14
N MET A 267 -14.64 10.95 6.82
CA MET A 267 -14.27 9.89 5.87
C MET A 267 -12.85 9.37 6.14
N GLN A 268 -11.91 10.26 6.46
CA GLN A 268 -10.53 9.86 6.76
C GLN A 268 -10.41 9.15 8.13
N VAL A 269 -11.23 9.52 9.12
CA VAL A 269 -11.33 8.76 10.39
C VAL A 269 -11.78 7.32 10.09
N ALA A 270 -12.84 7.17 9.30
CA ALA A 270 -13.36 5.85 8.92
C ALA A 270 -12.32 5.04 8.14
N LEU A 271 -11.63 5.65 7.18
CA LEU A 271 -10.54 5.00 6.42
C LEU A 271 -9.39 4.54 7.35
N GLY A 272 -8.97 5.39 8.28
CA GLY A 272 -7.94 5.04 9.24
C GLY A 272 -8.33 3.84 10.10
N LEU A 273 -9.58 3.82 10.59
CA LEU A 273 -10.10 2.69 11.36
C LEU A 273 -10.20 1.40 10.53
N ASP A 274 -10.65 1.51 9.28
CA ASP A 274 -10.75 0.37 8.37
C ASP A 274 -9.37 -0.25 8.09
N MET A 275 -8.33 0.56 7.88
CA MET A 275 -6.96 0.07 7.72
C MET A 275 -6.44 -0.62 8.99
N ILE A 276 -6.73 -0.08 10.18
CA ILE A 276 -6.38 -0.73 11.46
C ILE A 276 -7.07 -2.09 11.56
N LEU A 277 -8.38 -2.15 11.34
CA LEU A 277 -9.17 -3.38 11.43
C LEU A 277 -8.72 -4.41 10.40
N THR A 278 -8.38 -3.98 9.20
CA THR A 278 -7.84 -4.85 8.14
C THR A 278 -6.49 -5.44 8.55
N GLY A 279 -5.58 -4.63 9.11
CA GLY A 279 -4.31 -5.14 9.63
C GLY A 279 -4.49 -6.13 10.79
N VAL A 280 -5.44 -5.88 11.71
CA VAL A 280 -5.75 -6.82 12.81
C VAL A 280 -6.36 -8.13 12.30
N LYS A 281 -7.26 -8.08 11.31
CA LYS A 281 -7.83 -9.28 10.67
C LYS A 281 -6.75 -10.12 10.00
N LEU A 282 -5.78 -9.46 9.35
CA LEU A 282 -4.66 -10.12 8.68
C LEU A 282 -3.81 -10.94 9.66
N GLU A 283 -3.44 -10.34 10.80
CA GLU A 283 -2.73 -11.05 11.88
C GLU A 283 -3.57 -12.17 12.49
N ALA A 284 -4.86 -11.95 12.71
CA ALA A 284 -5.74 -12.97 13.29
C ALA A 284 -5.84 -14.21 12.40
N ILE A 285 -5.87 -14.02 11.07
CA ILE A 285 -5.86 -15.09 10.08
C ILE A 285 -4.54 -15.85 10.11
N ALA A 286 -3.41 -15.13 10.12
CA ALA A 286 -2.09 -15.75 10.21
C ALA A 286 -1.96 -16.62 11.48
N LEU A 287 -2.51 -16.14 12.60
CA LEU A 287 -2.52 -16.86 13.86
C LEU A 287 -3.41 -18.13 13.81
N LYS A 288 -4.61 -18.03 13.22
CA LYS A 288 -5.50 -19.19 13.04
C LYS A 288 -4.83 -20.29 12.22
N PHE A 289 -4.17 -19.90 11.14
CA PHE A 289 -3.43 -20.81 10.28
C PHE A 289 -2.29 -21.53 11.05
N LEU A 290 -1.52 -20.78 11.85
CA LEU A 290 -0.45 -21.36 12.68
C LEU A 290 -0.98 -22.32 13.74
N LEU A 291 -2.17 -22.05 14.30
CA LEU A 291 -2.81 -22.88 15.32
C LEU A 291 -3.65 -24.04 14.76
N GLY A 292 -3.83 -24.13 13.45
CA GLY A 292 -4.65 -25.16 12.80
C GLY A 292 -6.16 -25.04 13.08
N LEU A 293 -6.65 -23.82 13.32
CA LEU A 293 -8.05 -23.48 13.65
C LEU A 293 -8.88 -23.07 12.43
#